data_AF-A0A286HFI5-F1
#
_entry.id   AF-A0A286HFI5-F1
#
_cell.length_a   1.000
_cell.length_b   1.000
_cell.length_c   1.000
_cell.angle_alpha   90.00
_cell.angle_beta   90.00
_cell.angle_gamma   90.00
#
_symmetry.space_group_name_H-M   'P 1'
#
loop_
_entity.id
_entity.type
_entity.pdbx_description
1 polymer ?
#
loop_
_entity_poly.entity_id
_entity_poly.type
_entity_poly.pdbx_seq_one_letter_code
_entity_poly.pdbx_strand_id
1 'polypeptide(L)'
;MERTIYNASVTERNRGRPRAFDRDRAVLDAARLFWRRGYSGTSTRTLTAALGLSTSSLYAAFGSKAGLFEEAVRTYAERYREIYQQAVAEKDIQTVIERILTDSVHEFTQPSDTHPGCLISSAVMTDSTSTLDTSAYVAELHSSNEQALLVRIERAIQDGELAAGTNAAVLTGLIQSVWHGLSVRSNVDTAREDLLATAQLAHQLICQQLTSPTS
;
A
#
# COMPACT_ATOMS: atom_id res chain seq x y z
N MET A 1 -24.67 64.29 -36.63
CA MET A 1 -24.41 63.17 -37.56
C MET A 1 -23.25 62.39 -36.96
N GLU A 2 -23.61 61.27 -36.34
CA GLU A 2 -22.80 60.40 -35.48
C GLU A 2 -21.58 59.82 -36.21
N ARG A 3 -20.44 59.71 -35.51
CA ARG A 3 -19.48 58.60 -35.67
C ARG A 3 -18.84 58.25 -34.34
N THR A 4 -19.49 57.31 -33.66
CA THR A 4 -18.96 56.49 -32.57
C THR A 4 -17.80 55.63 -33.08
N ILE A 5 -16.61 55.77 -32.50
CA ILE A 5 -15.57 54.73 -32.58
C ILE A 5 -15.45 54.15 -31.17
N TYR A 6 -16.20 53.07 -30.94
CA TYR A 6 -16.07 52.25 -29.75
C TYR A 6 -14.85 51.34 -29.96
N ASN A 7 -13.77 51.65 -29.23
CA ASN A 7 -12.57 50.83 -29.21
C ASN A 7 -12.87 49.59 -28.35
N ALA A 8 -13.37 48.52 -28.98
CA ALA A 8 -13.57 47.24 -28.30
C ALA A 8 -12.20 46.58 -28.08
N SER A 9 -11.61 46.80 -26.91
CA SER A 9 -10.56 45.92 -26.38
C SER A 9 -11.17 44.54 -26.17
N VAL A 10 -10.93 43.63 -27.11
CA VAL A 10 -11.17 42.20 -26.91
C VAL A 10 -10.22 41.75 -25.81
N THR A 11 -10.70 41.72 -24.57
CA THR A 11 -10.06 40.96 -23.50
C THR A 11 -10.06 39.50 -23.96
N GLU A 12 -8.90 39.03 -24.40
CA GLU A 12 -8.64 37.61 -24.55
C GLU A 12 -9.06 36.92 -23.25
N ARG A 13 -10.10 36.10 -23.34
CA ARG A 13 -10.41 35.12 -22.31
C ARG A 13 -9.23 34.18 -22.27
N ASN A 14 -8.31 34.43 -21.36
CA ASN A 14 -7.28 33.52 -20.94
C ASN A 14 -8.00 32.21 -20.59
N ARG A 15 -7.99 31.24 -21.53
CA ARG A 15 -8.47 29.88 -21.31
C ARG A 15 -7.54 29.32 -20.25
N GLY A 16 -7.96 29.48 -18.99
CA GLY A 16 -7.22 29.03 -17.83
C GLY A 16 -6.74 27.62 -18.11
N ARG A 17 -5.41 27.47 -18.11
CA ARG A 17 -4.73 26.18 -18.12
C ARG A 17 -5.52 25.25 -17.18
N PRO A 18 -6.04 24.11 -17.66
CA PRO A 18 -6.80 23.21 -16.81
C PRO A 18 -6.03 22.97 -15.51
N ARG A 19 -6.74 22.91 -14.38
CA ARG A 19 -6.18 22.48 -13.09
C ARG A 19 -5.24 21.30 -13.38
N ALA A 20 -3.97 21.45 -13.01
CA ALA A 20 -2.97 20.44 -13.30
C ALA A 20 -3.50 19.10 -12.79
N PHE A 21 -3.59 18.13 -13.69
CA PHE A 21 -3.99 16.77 -13.37
C PHE A 21 -2.99 16.20 -12.37
N ASP A 22 -3.46 15.89 -11.16
CA ASP A 22 -2.67 15.19 -10.16
C ASP A 22 -2.79 13.69 -10.44
N ARG A 23 -1.72 13.17 -11.07
CA ARG A 23 -1.65 11.79 -11.51
C ARG A 23 -1.62 10.82 -10.34
N ASP A 24 -0.89 11.15 -9.28
CA ASP A 24 -0.73 10.29 -8.11
C ASP A 24 -2.05 10.21 -7.35
N ARG A 25 -2.76 11.34 -7.22
CA ARG A 25 -4.12 11.35 -6.69
C ARG A 25 -5.07 10.51 -7.54
N ALA A 26 -4.95 10.54 -8.86
CA ALA A 26 -5.80 9.74 -9.73
C ALA A 26 -5.55 8.23 -9.60
N VAL A 27 -4.30 7.80 -9.44
CA VAL A 27 -3.96 6.39 -9.15
C VAL A 27 -4.57 5.95 -7.83
N LEU A 28 -4.45 6.78 -6.79
CA LEU A 28 -5.04 6.52 -5.48
C LEU A 28 -6.58 6.38 -5.55
N ASP A 29 -7.23 7.34 -6.20
CA ASP A 29 -8.68 7.38 -6.32
C ASP A 29 -9.20 6.18 -7.16
N ALA A 30 -8.44 5.76 -8.17
CA ALA A 30 -8.72 4.56 -8.96
C ALA A 30 -8.54 3.28 -8.12
N ALA A 31 -7.46 3.17 -7.34
CA ALA A 31 -7.20 2.05 -6.44
C ALA A 31 -8.38 1.81 -5.50
N ARG A 32 -8.98 2.86 -4.95
CA ARG A 32 -10.18 2.76 -4.11
C ARG A 32 -11.39 2.16 -4.80
N LEU A 33 -11.59 2.50 -6.07
CA LEU A 33 -12.67 1.91 -6.85
C LEU A 33 -12.41 0.44 -7.12
N PHE A 34 -11.17 0.11 -7.52
CA PHE A 34 -10.76 -1.26 -7.74
C PHE A 34 -10.87 -2.10 -6.46
N TRP A 35 -10.40 -1.63 -5.31
CA TRP A 35 -10.42 -2.40 -4.07
C TRP A 35 -11.84 -2.78 -3.64
N ARG A 36 -12.81 -1.89 -3.88
CA ARG A 36 -14.22 -2.13 -3.54
C ARG A 36 -14.97 -2.97 -4.55
N ARG A 37 -14.61 -2.91 -5.83
CA ARG A 37 -15.44 -3.44 -6.93
C ARG A 37 -14.73 -4.46 -7.82
N GLY A 38 -13.45 -4.69 -7.58
CA GLY A 38 -12.56 -5.38 -8.49
C GLY A 38 -12.22 -4.55 -9.74
N TYR A 39 -11.25 -5.03 -10.50
CA TYR A 39 -11.01 -4.64 -11.88
C TYR A 39 -12.27 -4.90 -12.71
N SER A 40 -12.80 -6.12 -12.72
CA SER A 40 -13.91 -6.50 -13.61
C SER A 40 -15.19 -5.70 -13.34
N GLY A 41 -15.50 -5.40 -12.07
CA GLY A 41 -16.66 -4.62 -11.67
C GLY A 41 -16.52 -3.10 -11.80
N THR A 42 -15.35 -2.58 -12.19
CA THR A 42 -15.11 -1.14 -12.35
C THR A 42 -15.12 -0.72 -13.82
N SER A 43 -16.14 -0.01 -14.29
CA SER A 43 -16.18 0.46 -15.68
C SER A 43 -15.31 1.71 -15.92
N THR A 44 -14.82 1.93 -17.15
CA THR A 44 -14.13 3.18 -17.53
C THR A 44 -14.98 4.41 -17.24
N ARG A 45 -16.31 4.33 -17.43
CA ARG A 45 -17.25 5.42 -17.10
C ARG A 45 -17.26 5.73 -15.60
N THR A 46 -17.20 4.70 -14.75
CA THR A 46 -17.10 4.86 -13.30
C THR A 46 -15.79 5.57 -12.93
N LEU A 47 -14.68 5.16 -13.54
CA LEU A 47 -13.37 5.76 -13.32
C LEU A 47 -13.36 7.23 -13.75
N THR A 48 -13.76 7.54 -14.98
CA THR A 48 -13.75 8.92 -15.49
C THR A 48 -14.61 9.85 -14.64
N ALA A 49 -15.78 9.41 -14.21
CA ALA A 49 -16.66 10.16 -13.32
C ALA A 49 -16.02 10.43 -11.94
N ALA A 50 -15.36 9.42 -11.34
CA ALA A 50 -14.75 9.57 -10.03
C ALA A 50 -13.45 10.39 -10.05
N LEU A 51 -12.66 10.24 -11.12
CA LEU A 51 -11.37 10.93 -11.29
C LEU A 51 -11.52 12.35 -11.85
N GLY A 52 -12.73 12.74 -12.27
CA GLY A 52 -12.97 14.02 -12.94
C GLY A 52 -12.25 14.15 -14.30
N LEU A 53 -12.05 13.02 -14.99
CA LEU A 53 -11.35 12.96 -16.27
C LEU A 53 -12.29 12.68 -17.44
N SER A 54 -11.90 13.08 -18.64
CA SER A 54 -12.49 12.52 -19.85
C SER A 54 -11.91 11.13 -20.14
N THR A 55 -12.63 10.29 -20.89
CA THR A 55 -12.10 8.98 -21.35
C THR A 55 -10.80 9.13 -22.13
N SER A 56 -10.71 10.16 -22.97
CA SER A 56 -9.49 10.46 -23.74
C SER A 56 -8.33 10.83 -22.81
N SER A 57 -8.56 11.65 -21.78
CA SER A 57 -7.54 12.03 -20.80
C SER A 57 -7.07 10.84 -19.97
N LEU A 58 -7.97 9.94 -19.57
CA LEU A 58 -7.62 8.72 -18.84
C LEU A 58 -6.70 7.83 -19.67
N TYR A 59 -7.06 7.55 -20.93
CA TYR A 59 -6.21 6.73 -21.80
C TYR A 59 -4.93 7.43 -22.23
N ALA A 60 -4.92 8.76 -22.37
CA ALA A 60 -3.69 9.50 -22.60
C ALA A 60 -2.71 9.40 -21.42
N ALA A 61 -3.21 9.35 -20.18
CA ALA A 61 -2.38 9.30 -18.98
C ALA A 61 -1.93 7.87 -18.59
N PHE A 62 -2.77 6.86 -18.84
CA PHE A 62 -2.58 5.50 -18.33
C PHE A 62 -2.62 4.41 -19.41
N GLY A 63 -2.82 4.79 -20.68
CA GLY A 63 -2.93 3.89 -21.83
C GLY A 63 -4.27 3.14 -21.89
N SER A 64 -4.65 2.47 -20.80
CA SER A 64 -5.87 1.69 -20.69
C SER A 64 -6.38 1.61 -19.25
N LYS A 65 -7.59 1.07 -19.06
CA LYS A 65 -8.09 0.71 -17.74
C LYS A 65 -7.19 -0.33 -17.06
N ALA A 66 -6.67 -1.30 -17.83
CA ALA A 66 -5.73 -2.30 -17.33
C ALA A 66 -4.43 -1.65 -16.85
N GLY A 67 -3.86 -0.72 -17.63
CA GLY A 67 -2.66 0.02 -17.23
C GLY A 67 -2.84 0.79 -15.93
N LEU A 68 -3.96 1.51 -15.77
CA LEU A 68 -4.29 2.21 -14.52
C LEU A 68 -4.46 1.24 -13.34
N PHE A 69 -5.06 0.07 -13.57
CA PHE A 69 -5.23 -0.95 -12.54
C PHE A 69 -3.89 -1.56 -12.10
N GLU A 70 -3.07 -1.98 -13.07
CA GLU A 70 -1.75 -2.55 -12.81
C GLU A 70 -0.86 -1.57 -12.06
N GLU A 71 -0.91 -0.31 -12.46
CA GLU A 71 -0.19 0.75 -11.77
C GLU A 71 -0.69 0.95 -10.34
N ALA A 72 -2.01 1.01 -10.11
CA ALA A 72 -2.57 1.10 -8.77
C ALA A 72 -2.11 -0.06 -7.87
N VAL A 73 -2.08 -1.29 -8.40
CA VAL A 73 -1.58 -2.47 -7.68
C VAL A 73 -0.09 -2.33 -7.36
N ARG A 74 0.73 -1.94 -8.34
CA ARG A 74 2.19 -1.82 -8.17
C ARG A 74 2.57 -0.70 -7.20
N THR A 75 1.96 0.48 -7.34
CA THR A 75 2.18 1.61 -6.43
C THR A 75 1.88 1.20 -4.99
N TYR A 76 0.84 0.39 -4.78
CA TYR A 76 0.46 -0.07 -3.45
C TYR A 76 1.41 -1.14 -2.90
N ALA A 77 1.75 -2.13 -3.72
CA ALA A 77 2.73 -3.18 -3.40
C ALA A 77 4.07 -2.59 -2.97
N GLU A 78 4.54 -1.54 -3.65
CA GLU A 78 5.83 -0.92 -3.35
C GLU A 78 5.86 -0.26 -1.97
N ARG A 79 4.74 0.26 -1.46
CA ARG A 79 4.69 0.82 -0.10
C ARG A 79 5.00 -0.21 0.97
N TYR A 80 4.49 -1.43 0.84
CA TYR A 80 4.84 -2.51 1.76
C TYR A 80 6.26 -2.98 1.59
N ARG A 81 6.75 -3.03 0.36
CA ARG A 81 8.17 -3.31 0.12
C ARG A 81 9.05 -2.30 0.84
N GLU A 82 8.72 -1.02 0.76
CA GLU A 82 9.46 0.06 1.41
C GLU A 82 9.45 -0.09 2.94
N ILE A 83 8.31 -0.41 3.55
CA ILE A 83 8.23 -0.70 5.00
C ILE A 83 9.22 -1.80 5.40
N TYR A 84 9.24 -2.92 4.67
CA TYR A 84 10.16 -4.02 4.96
C TYR A 84 11.61 -3.61 4.74
N GLN A 85 11.93 -2.94 3.62
CA GLN A 85 13.29 -2.47 3.32
C GLN A 85 13.84 -1.53 4.39
N GLN A 86 13.01 -0.59 4.86
CA GLN A 86 13.39 0.34 5.92
C GLN A 86 13.54 -0.38 7.26
N ALA A 87 12.60 -1.26 7.62
CA ALA A 87 12.63 -1.96 8.90
C ALA A 87 13.83 -2.91 9.01
N VAL A 88 14.14 -3.72 7.98
CA VAL A 88 15.27 -4.66 8.05
C VAL A 88 16.64 -3.98 8.05
N ALA A 89 16.70 -2.69 7.69
CA ALA A 89 17.91 -1.87 7.79
C ALA A 89 18.19 -1.36 9.20
N GLU A 90 17.26 -1.56 10.15
CA GLU A 90 17.44 -1.14 11.54
C GLU A 90 18.54 -1.94 12.26
N LYS A 91 19.18 -1.26 13.22
CA LYS A 91 20.37 -1.78 13.91
C LYS A 91 20.07 -2.97 14.80
N ASP A 92 18.93 -2.96 15.48
CA ASP A 92 18.55 -4.01 16.41
C ASP A 92 17.28 -4.74 15.96
N ILE A 93 17.23 -6.04 16.22
CA ILE A 93 16.14 -6.91 15.76
C ILE A 93 14.80 -6.59 16.42
N GLN A 94 14.80 -6.02 17.64
CA GLN A 94 13.56 -5.64 18.31
C GLN A 94 12.89 -4.48 17.56
N THR A 95 13.65 -3.47 17.14
CA THR A 95 13.17 -2.36 16.32
C THR A 95 12.72 -2.85 14.94
N VAL A 96 13.44 -3.80 14.31
CA VAL A 96 13.00 -4.41 13.04
C VAL A 96 11.58 -4.98 13.17
N ILE A 97 11.34 -5.79 14.20
CA ILE A 97 10.04 -6.45 14.43
C ILE A 97 8.96 -5.41 14.75
N GLU A 98 9.28 -4.43 15.60
CA GLU A 98 8.36 -3.35 15.96
C GLU A 98 7.90 -2.59 14.71
N ARG A 99 8.84 -2.15 13.87
CA ARG A 99 8.55 -1.37 12.67
C ARG A 99 7.76 -2.15 11.65
N ILE A 100 8.10 -3.42 11.39
CA ILE A 100 7.30 -4.27 10.49
C ILE A 100 5.83 -4.31 10.93
N LEU A 101 5.56 -4.47 12.23
CA LEU A 101 4.19 -4.57 12.72
C LEU A 101 3.50 -3.21 12.80
N THR A 102 4.13 -2.19 13.38
CA THR A 102 3.53 -0.89 13.67
C THR A 102 3.42 0.00 12.42
N ASP A 103 4.46 0.09 11.59
CA ASP A 103 4.43 0.87 10.35
C ASP A 103 3.41 0.27 9.37
N SER A 104 3.26 -1.06 9.37
CA SER A 104 2.21 -1.72 8.58
C SER A 104 0.81 -1.41 9.08
N VAL A 105 0.57 -1.37 10.40
CA VAL A 105 -0.72 -0.92 10.94
C VAL A 105 -1.00 0.52 10.57
N HIS A 106 0.01 1.40 10.61
CA HIS A 106 -0.12 2.78 10.14
C HIS A 106 -0.51 2.84 8.66
N GLU A 107 0.11 2.01 7.82
CA GLU A 107 -0.26 1.93 6.41
C GLU A 107 -1.69 1.43 6.22
N PHE A 108 -2.07 0.31 6.85
CA PHE A 108 -3.40 -0.28 6.71
C PHE A 108 -4.55 0.66 7.11
N THR A 109 -4.30 1.52 8.10
CA THR A 109 -5.32 2.36 8.76
C THR A 109 -5.26 3.81 8.32
N GLN A 110 -4.48 4.12 7.28
CA GLN A 110 -4.49 5.47 6.71
C GLN A 110 -5.92 5.85 6.29
N PRO A 111 -6.30 7.14 6.43
CA PRO A 111 -7.63 7.62 6.06
C PRO A 111 -8.04 7.21 4.64
N SER A 112 -9.30 6.80 4.47
CA SER A 112 -9.79 6.30 3.17
C SER A 112 -9.71 7.34 2.04
N ASP A 113 -9.63 8.62 2.35
CA ASP A 113 -9.44 9.71 1.40
C ASP A 113 -7.97 9.88 0.95
N THR A 114 -7.01 9.30 1.66
CA THR A 114 -5.58 9.31 1.32
C THR A 114 -5.02 7.92 1.01
N HIS A 115 -5.79 6.84 1.26
CA HIS A 115 -5.31 5.47 1.14
C HIS A 115 -6.45 4.48 0.81
N PRO A 116 -6.23 3.46 -0.04
CA PRO A 116 -7.29 2.54 -0.47
C PRO A 116 -7.56 1.39 0.49
N GLY A 117 -6.73 1.19 1.52
CA GLY A 117 -6.77 0.06 2.44
C GLY A 117 -5.95 -1.12 1.91
N CYS A 118 -5.82 -2.19 2.70
CA CYS A 118 -4.95 -3.32 2.32
C CYS A 118 -5.46 -4.08 1.10
N LEU A 119 -4.57 -4.28 0.12
CA LEU A 119 -4.82 -5.05 -1.09
C LEU A 119 -5.24 -6.49 -0.81
N ILE A 120 -4.66 -7.13 0.22
CA ILE A 120 -4.74 -8.58 0.48
C ILE A 120 -6.16 -9.08 0.73
N SER A 121 -7.04 -8.23 1.24
CA SER A 121 -8.45 -8.55 1.49
C SER A 121 -9.40 -7.78 0.59
N SER A 122 -8.88 -7.12 -0.44
CA SER A 122 -9.68 -6.35 -1.38
C SER A 122 -10.26 -7.23 -2.49
N ALA A 123 -11.31 -6.74 -3.16
CA ALA A 123 -11.93 -7.44 -4.29
C ALA A 123 -10.98 -7.65 -5.48
N VAL A 124 -9.83 -6.97 -5.48
CA VAL A 124 -8.81 -7.07 -6.53
C VAL A 124 -8.02 -8.37 -6.48
N MET A 125 -7.95 -9.03 -5.32
CA MET A 125 -7.14 -10.26 -5.18
C MET A 125 -7.59 -11.41 -6.08
N THR A 126 -8.83 -11.38 -6.59
CA THR A 126 -9.36 -12.39 -7.50
C THR A 126 -9.38 -11.94 -8.97
N ASP A 127 -8.87 -10.74 -9.28
CA ASP A 127 -8.85 -10.20 -10.63
C ASP A 127 -7.49 -10.38 -11.32
N SER A 128 -7.55 -10.50 -12.64
CA SER A 128 -6.40 -10.52 -13.53
C SER A 128 -6.62 -9.63 -14.74
N THR A 129 -5.51 -9.16 -15.31
CA THR A 129 -5.43 -8.46 -16.59
C THR A 129 -4.58 -9.28 -17.56
N SER A 130 -4.38 -8.77 -18.78
CA SER A 130 -3.49 -9.43 -19.75
C SER A 130 -2.03 -9.49 -19.33
N THR A 131 -1.59 -8.66 -18.38
CA THR A 131 -0.17 -8.61 -17.97
C THR A 131 0.07 -8.78 -16.47
N LEU A 132 -1.01 -8.80 -15.68
CA LEU A 132 -0.92 -8.92 -14.23
C LEU A 132 -1.98 -9.89 -13.69
N ASP A 133 -1.50 -10.98 -13.10
CA ASP A 133 -2.24 -11.74 -12.10
C ASP A 133 -1.95 -11.10 -10.73
N THR A 134 -2.96 -10.46 -10.15
CA THR A 134 -2.79 -9.71 -8.90
C THR A 134 -2.40 -10.63 -7.75
N SER A 135 -3.02 -11.82 -7.69
CA SER A 135 -2.78 -12.78 -6.61
C SER A 135 -1.33 -13.29 -6.63
N ALA A 136 -0.83 -13.64 -7.82
CA ALA A 136 0.54 -14.11 -8.00
C ALA A 136 1.56 -13.01 -7.71
N TYR A 137 1.31 -11.78 -8.19
CA TYR A 137 2.19 -10.65 -7.94
C TYR A 137 2.31 -10.28 -6.46
N VAL A 138 1.18 -10.26 -5.75
CA VAL A 138 1.16 -10.00 -4.31
C VAL A 138 1.84 -11.13 -3.53
N ALA A 139 1.63 -12.40 -3.93
CA ALA A 139 2.31 -13.54 -3.32
C ALA A 139 3.84 -13.47 -3.48
N GLU A 140 4.33 -13.08 -4.65
CA GLU A 140 5.77 -12.86 -4.89
C GLU A 140 6.34 -11.75 -4.01
N LEU A 141 5.61 -10.62 -3.88
CA LEU A 141 5.99 -9.54 -2.97
C LEU A 141 6.09 -10.02 -1.53
N HIS A 142 5.09 -10.75 -1.03
CA HIS A 142 5.12 -11.31 0.33
C HIS A 142 6.30 -12.25 0.52
N SER A 143 6.55 -13.13 -0.44
CA SER A 143 7.68 -14.06 -0.38
C SER A 143 9.01 -13.31 -0.31
N SER A 144 9.16 -12.22 -1.09
CA SER A 144 10.35 -11.38 -1.04
C SER A 144 10.52 -10.67 0.31
N ASN A 145 9.43 -10.15 0.88
CA ASN A 145 9.44 -9.46 2.17
C ASN A 145 9.76 -10.43 3.32
N GLU A 146 9.15 -11.62 3.29
CA GLU A 146 9.42 -12.70 4.24
C GLU A 146 10.88 -13.15 4.17
N GLN A 147 11.42 -13.33 2.97
CA GLN A 147 12.84 -13.69 2.79
C GLN A 147 13.78 -12.62 3.34
N ALA A 148 13.47 -11.33 3.16
CA ALA A 148 14.27 -10.24 3.71
C ALA A 148 14.27 -10.25 5.25
N LEU A 149 13.12 -10.50 5.87
CA LEU A 149 13.00 -10.65 7.31
C LEU A 149 13.76 -11.88 7.83
N LEU A 150 13.64 -13.01 7.14
CA LEU A 150 14.35 -14.24 7.49
C LEU A 150 15.85 -14.02 7.55
N VAL A 151 16.42 -13.43 6.49
CA VAL A 151 17.86 -13.11 6.42
C VAL A 151 18.28 -12.17 7.56
N ARG A 152 17.42 -11.19 7.91
CA ARG A 152 17.72 -10.27 9.02
C ARG A 152 17.69 -10.96 10.38
N ILE A 153 16.80 -11.92 10.59
CA ILE A 153 16.74 -12.74 11.82
C ILE A 153 17.93 -13.68 11.91
N GLU A 154 18.32 -14.34 10.82
CA GLU A 154 19.52 -15.19 10.78
C GLU A 154 20.78 -14.39 11.15
N ARG A 155 20.90 -13.17 10.63
CA ARG A 155 21.97 -12.26 11.03
C ARG A 155 21.91 -11.88 12.51
N ALA A 156 20.74 -11.61 13.05
CA ALA A 156 20.58 -11.28 14.48
C ALA A 156 21.04 -12.43 15.40
N ILE A 157 20.85 -13.69 14.97
CA ILE A 157 21.37 -14.86 15.67
C ILE A 157 22.91 -14.90 15.61
N GLN A 158 23.49 -14.66 14.42
CA GLN A 158 24.94 -14.64 14.22
C GLN A 158 25.64 -13.53 15.02
N ASP A 159 25.01 -12.35 15.06
CA ASP A 159 25.51 -11.16 15.76
C ASP A 159 25.26 -11.25 17.29
N GLY A 160 24.58 -12.31 17.76
CA GLY A 160 24.32 -12.56 19.19
C GLY A 160 23.21 -11.69 19.78
N GLU A 161 22.43 -10.99 18.95
CA GLU A 161 21.22 -10.27 19.37
C GLU A 161 20.09 -11.23 19.80
N LEU A 162 20.07 -12.42 19.20
CA LEU A 162 19.13 -13.52 19.50
C LEU A 162 19.87 -14.75 20.02
N ALA A 163 19.18 -15.56 20.81
CA ALA A 163 19.72 -16.83 21.30
C ALA A 163 20.10 -17.77 20.13
N ALA A 164 21.23 -18.47 20.25
CA ALA A 164 21.71 -19.39 19.22
C ALA A 164 20.74 -20.54 18.88
N GLY A 165 19.82 -20.87 19.80
CA GLY A 165 18.78 -21.88 19.60
C GLY A 165 17.51 -21.37 18.90
N THR A 166 17.42 -20.07 18.58
CA THR A 166 16.24 -19.51 17.92
C THR A 166 16.10 -20.08 16.51
N ASN A 167 14.92 -20.64 16.20
CA ASN A 167 14.60 -21.07 14.84
C ASN A 167 14.12 -19.86 14.02
N ALA A 168 14.98 -19.36 13.14
CA ALA A 168 14.73 -18.16 12.33
C ALA A 168 13.47 -18.28 11.45
N ALA A 169 13.23 -19.45 10.85
CA ALA A 169 12.07 -19.70 10.00
C ALA A 169 10.76 -19.66 10.81
N VAL A 170 10.74 -20.27 12.00
CA VAL A 170 9.56 -20.25 12.88
C VAL A 170 9.27 -18.84 13.39
N LEU A 171 10.29 -18.08 13.77
CA LEU A 171 10.11 -16.69 14.20
C LEU A 171 9.60 -15.81 13.06
N THR A 172 10.15 -15.97 11.85
CA THR A 172 9.68 -15.28 10.64
C THR A 172 8.20 -15.59 10.38
N GLY A 173 7.83 -16.88 10.38
CA GLY A 173 6.46 -17.32 10.17
C GLY A 173 5.48 -16.79 11.23
N LEU A 174 5.92 -16.68 12.49
CA LEU A 174 5.12 -16.06 13.56
C LEU A 174 4.86 -14.58 13.27
N ILE A 175 5.91 -13.81 12.95
CA ILE A 175 5.79 -12.37 12.65
C ILE A 175 4.88 -12.15 11.44
N GLN A 176 5.05 -12.94 10.37
CA GLN A 176 4.18 -12.88 9.19
C GLN A 176 2.73 -13.23 9.54
N SER A 177 2.50 -14.25 10.36
CA SER A 177 1.15 -14.64 10.80
C SER A 177 0.45 -13.50 11.55
N VAL A 178 1.16 -12.82 12.45
CA VAL A 178 0.64 -11.63 13.15
C VAL A 178 0.34 -10.51 12.15
N TRP A 179 1.28 -10.23 11.25
CA TRP A 179 1.14 -9.21 10.21
C TRP A 179 -0.09 -9.44 9.32
N HIS A 180 -0.31 -10.67 8.85
CA HIS A 180 -1.49 -11.04 8.07
C HIS A 180 -2.78 -10.89 8.89
N GLY A 181 -2.77 -11.26 10.17
CA GLY A 181 -3.90 -11.05 11.08
C GLY A 181 -4.25 -9.56 11.22
N LEU A 182 -3.25 -8.69 11.38
CA LEU A 182 -3.43 -7.24 11.45
C LEU A 182 -3.99 -6.68 10.14
N SER A 183 -3.45 -7.14 9.00
CA SER A 183 -3.90 -6.77 7.66
C SER A 183 -5.37 -7.13 7.41
N VAL A 184 -5.81 -8.31 7.84
CA VAL A 184 -7.21 -8.72 7.65
C VAL A 184 -8.11 -7.92 8.59
N ARG A 185 -7.70 -7.76 9.85
CA ARG A 185 -8.49 -7.03 10.86
C ARG A 185 -8.65 -5.55 10.57
N SER A 186 -7.73 -4.93 9.83
CA SER A 186 -7.84 -3.53 9.40
C SER A 186 -8.89 -3.28 8.33
N ASN A 187 -9.38 -4.33 7.66
CA ASN A 187 -10.42 -4.24 6.63
C ASN A 187 -11.83 -4.49 7.19
N VAL A 188 -11.93 -4.92 8.45
CA VAL A 188 -13.17 -4.92 9.22
C VAL A 188 -13.15 -3.71 10.16
N ASP A 189 -14.27 -3.33 10.77
CA ASP A 189 -14.47 -2.14 11.63
C ASP A 189 -13.64 -2.16 12.96
N THR A 190 -12.44 -2.75 12.96
CA THR A 190 -11.49 -2.71 14.07
C THR A 190 -10.86 -1.33 14.17
N ALA A 191 -10.89 -0.73 15.35
CA ALA A 191 -10.23 0.53 15.61
C ALA A 191 -8.71 0.42 15.42
N ARG A 192 -8.09 1.50 14.91
CA ARG A 192 -6.63 1.57 14.70
C ARG A 192 -5.88 1.32 16.01
N GLU A 193 -6.40 1.84 17.11
CA GLU A 193 -5.84 1.71 18.45
C GLU A 193 -5.76 0.24 18.88
N ASP A 194 -6.79 -0.56 18.58
CA ASP A 194 -6.81 -1.99 18.90
C ASP A 194 -5.80 -2.79 18.08
N LEU A 195 -5.60 -2.42 16.81
CA LEU A 195 -4.58 -3.02 15.94
C LEU A 195 -3.17 -2.70 16.43
N LEU A 196 -2.93 -1.44 16.81
CA LEU A 196 -1.65 -1.02 17.38
C LEU A 196 -1.38 -1.71 18.71
N ALA A 197 -2.38 -1.79 19.60
CA ALA A 197 -2.25 -2.51 20.86
C ALA A 197 -1.95 -4.01 20.63
N THR A 198 -2.56 -4.63 19.62
CA THR A 198 -2.26 -6.01 19.22
C THR A 198 -0.82 -6.15 18.72
N ALA A 199 -0.38 -5.25 17.84
CA ALA A 199 0.98 -5.24 17.29
C ALA A 199 2.04 -5.08 18.39
N GLN A 200 1.82 -4.14 19.32
CA GLN A 200 2.70 -3.88 20.46
C GLN A 200 2.77 -5.07 21.43
N LEU A 201 1.62 -5.68 21.76
CA LEU A 201 1.62 -6.86 22.63
C LEU A 201 2.33 -8.05 21.97
N ALA A 202 2.10 -8.28 20.68
CA ALA A 202 2.80 -9.32 19.94
C ALA A 202 4.33 -9.09 19.93
N HIS A 203 4.76 -7.85 19.66
CA HIS A 203 6.17 -7.46 19.74
C HIS A 203 6.77 -7.72 21.12
N GLN A 204 6.09 -7.31 22.20
CA GLN A 204 6.54 -7.53 23.58
C GLN A 204 6.70 -9.02 23.89
N LEU A 205 5.71 -9.85 23.54
CA LEU A 205 5.75 -11.29 23.77
C LEU A 205 6.88 -11.96 22.98
N ILE A 206 7.10 -11.54 21.73
CA ILE A 206 8.22 -12.03 20.91
C ILE A 206 9.54 -11.65 21.58
N CYS A 207 9.75 -10.39 21.95
CA CYS A 207 11.00 -9.91 22.54
C CYS A 207 11.31 -10.56 23.91
N GLN A 208 10.30 -10.85 24.73
CA GLN A 208 10.47 -11.56 26.01
C GLN A 208 10.97 -13.00 25.82
N GLN A 209 10.48 -13.69 24.81
CA GLN A 209 10.92 -15.06 24.49
C GLN A 209 12.35 -15.09 23.91
N LEU A 210 12.78 -14.00 23.26
CA LEU A 210 14.12 -13.89 22.67
C LEU A 210 15.21 -13.57 23.71
N THR A 211 14.83 -13.06 24.88
CA THR A 211 15.76 -12.64 25.96
C THR A 211 15.81 -13.60 27.14
N SER A 212 14.88 -14.56 27.22
CA SER A 212 14.89 -15.57 28.27
C SER A 212 15.98 -16.62 27.98
N PRO A 213 16.99 -16.81 28.85
CA PRO A 213 17.92 -17.92 28.69
C PRO A 213 17.12 -19.21 28.74
N THR A 214 17.22 -20.03 27.70
CA THR A 214 16.64 -21.36 27.66
C THR A 214 17.20 -22.13 28.86
N SER A 215 16.34 -22.38 29.84
CA SER A 215 16.69 -23.04 31.09
C SER A 215 16.84 -24.54 30.95
#